data_AF-A0A944CIK8-F1
#
_entry.id   AF-A0A944CIK8-F1
#
_cell.length_a   1.000
_cell.length_b   1.000
_cell.length_c   1.000
_cell.angle_alpha   90.00
_cell.angle_beta   90.00
_cell.angle_gamma   90.00
#
_symmetry.space_group_name_H-M   'P 1'
#
loop_
_entity.id
_entity.type
_entity.pdbx_description
1 polymer ?
#
loop_
_entity_poly.entity_id
_entity_poly.type
_entity_poly.pdbx_seq_one_letter_code
_entity_poly.pdbx_strand_id
1 'polypeptide(L)'
;MIKEKLQGLAIINALLALLGIILIAFSVDFGTSKADSWLASRGGADTAYYHLIVESYINNFLVSGGILLGFGLISSTLVYYKIYSSKG
;
A
#
# COMPACT_ATOMS: atom_id res chain seq x y z
N MET A 1 -9.21 -1.82 29.25
CA MET A 1 -10.14 -1.65 28.12
C MET A 1 -9.70 -0.61 27.06
N ILE A 2 -9.59 0.70 27.35
CA ILE A 2 -9.24 1.71 26.31
C ILE A 2 -7.78 1.59 25.82
N LYS A 3 -6.83 1.35 26.73
CA LYS A 3 -5.41 1.13 26.38
C LYS A 3 -5.20 -0.10 25.49
N GLU A 4 -5.86 -1.22 25.79
CA GLU A 4 -5.78 -2.45 24.97
C GLU A 4 -6.36 -2.23 23.56
N LYS A 5 -7.47 -1.50 23.46
CA LYS A 5 -8.04 -1.10 22.17
C LYS A 5 -7.09 -0.19 21.37
N LEU A 6 -6.45 0.78 22.03
CA LEU A 6 -5.45 1.66 21.40
C LEU A 6 -4.21 0.88 20.95
N GLN A 7 -3.76 -0.10 21.74
CA GLN A 7 -2.65 -0.97 21.38
C GLN A 7 -2.98 -1.87 20.18
N GLY A 8 -4.19 -2.44 20.12
CA GLY A 8 -4.66 -3.19 18.96
C GLY A 8 -4.69 -2.34 17.68
N LEU A 9 -5.18 -1.10 17.78
CA LEU A 9 -5.16 -0.15 16.65
C LEU A 9 -3.74 0.18 16.20
N ALA A 10 -2.80 0.37 17.12
CA ALA A 10 -1.40 0.63 16.78
C ALA A 10 -0.78 -0.54 15.99
N ILE A 11 -1.06 -1.78 16.38
CA ILE A 11 -0.59 -2.98 15.65
C ILE A 11 -1.18 -3.03 14.25
N ILE A 12 -2.48 -2.82 14.11
CA ILE A 12 -3.16 -2.83 12.79
C ILE A 12 -2.58 -1.74 11.88
N ASN A 13 -2.36 -0.53 12.40
CA ASN A 13 -1.75 0.57 11.64
C ASN A 13 -0.31 0.25 11.22
N ALA A 14 0.48 -0.40 12.07
CA ALA A 14 1.82 -0.83 11.73
C ALA A 14 1.80 -1.88 10.60
N LEU A 15 0.87 -2.84 10.66
CA LEU A 15 0.68 -3.82 9.59
C LEU A 15 0.24 -3.17 8.27
N LEU A 16 -0.65 -2.18 8.32
CA LEU A 16 -1.06 -1.40 7.15
C LEU A 16 0.12 -0.63 6.54
N ALA A 17 0.96 0.00 7.37
CA ALA A 17 2.16 0.69 6.91
C ALA A 17 3.15 -0.27 6.26
N LEU A 18 3.38 -1.44 6.87
CA LEU A 18 4.24 -2.49 6.31
C LEU A 18 3.71 -3.01 4.96
N LEU A 19 2.39 -3.25 4.85
CA LEU A 19 1.75 -3.61 3.59
C LEU A 19 1.93 -2.53 2.53
N GLY A 20 1.77 -1.25 2.91
CA GLY A 20 2.02 -0.12 2.02
C GLY A 20 3.45 -0.10 1.49
N ILE A 21 4.45 -0.33 2.35
CA ILE A 21 5.86 -0.43 1.96
C ILE A 21 6.10 -1.58 1.00
N ILE A 22 5.54 -2.77 1.27
CA ILE A 22 5.65 -3.93 0.39
C ILE A 22 5.07 -3.61 -1.00
N LEU A 23 3.88 -3.00 -1.05
CA LEU A 23 3.25 -2.62 -2.33
C LEU A 23 4.09 -1.62 -3.13
N ILE A 24 4.74 -0.65 -2.47
CA ILE A 24 5.63 0.32 -3.11
C ILE A 24 6.89 -0.38 -3.62
N ALA A 25 7.56 -1.15 -2.76
CA ALA A 25 8.84 -1.78 -3.05
C ALA A 25 8.75 -2.82 -4.18
N PHE A 26 7.64 -3.57 -4.24
CA PHE A 26 7.38 -4.60 -5.24
C PHE A 26 6.38 -4.13 -6.32
N SER A 27 6.17 -2.82 -6.46
CA SER A 27 5.20 -2.26 -7.41
C SER A 27 5.52 -2.63 -8.87
N VAL A 28 6.81 -2.70 -9.22
CA VAL A 28 7.29 -3.11 -10.56
C VAL A 28 6.96 -4.58 -10.83
N ASP A 29 7.26 -5.47 -9.88
CA ASP A 29 7.01 -6.91 -10.03
C ASP A 29 5.51 -7.21 -10.11
N PHE A 30 4.71 -6.61 -9.21
CA PHE A 30 3.26 -6.78 -9.23
C PHE A 30 2.63 -6.16 -10.48
N GLY A 31 3.10 -4.98 -10.89
CA GLY A 31 2.60 -4.29 -12.07
C GLY A 31 2.88 -5.08 -13.35
N THR A 32 4.10 -5.58 -13.50
CA THR A 32 4.52 -6.40 -14.63
C THR A 32 3.76 -7.73 -14.66
N SER A 33 3.66 -8.43 -13.52
CA SER A 33 2.89 -9.68 -13.44
C SER A 33 1.41 -9.52 -13.83
N LYS A 34 0.78 -8.39 -13.45
CA LYS A 34 -0.58 -8.06 -13.87
C LYS A 34 -0.67 -7.73 -15.36
N ALA A 35 0.29 -6.99 -15.89
CA ALA A 35 0.37 -6.69 -17.31
C ALA A 35 0.58 -7.95 -18.16
N ASP A 36 1.40 -8.89 -17.70
CA ASP A 36 1.66 -10.17 -18.38
C ASP A 36 0.41 -11.05 -18.40
N SER A 37 -0.30 -11.12 -17.28
CA SER A 37 -1.58 -11.83 -17.20
C SER A 37 -2.61 -11.22 -18.14
N TRP A 38 -2.64 -9.88 -18.23
CA TRP A 38 -3.47 -9.15 -19.17
C TRP A 38 -3.07 -9.43 -20.63
N LEU A 39 -1.78 -9.45 -20.95
CA LEU A 39 -1.25 -9.75 -22.28
C LEU A 39 -1.60 -11.18 -22.72
N ALA A 40 -1.39 -12.16 -21.84
CA ALA A 40 -1.74 -13.56 -22.07
C ALA A 40 -3.24 -13.74 -22.36
N SER A 41 -4.11 -12.96 -21.68
CA SER A 41 -5.55 -13.00 -21.94
C SER A 41 -5.96 -12.44 -23.31
N ARG A 42 -5.12 -11.60 -23.92
CA ARG A 42 -5.34 -10.96 -25.22
C ARG A 42 -4.71 -11.73 -26.39
N GLY A 43 -3.75 -12.62 -26.10
CA GLY A 43 -2.95 -13.32 -27.12
C GLY A 43 -1.87 -12.45 -27.78
N GLY A 44 -1.73 -11.20 -27.36
CA GLY A 44 -0.76 -10.25 -27.89
C GLY A 44 -1.22 -8.79 -27.76
N ALA A 45 -0.27 -7.87 -27.84
CA ALA A 45 -0.51 -6.44 -27.88
C ALA A 45 0.65 -5.76 -28.60
N ASP A 46 0.38 -4.59 -29.19
CA ASP A 46 1.44 -3.69 -29.64
C ASP A 46 2.36 -3.32 -28.46
N THR A 47 3.67 -3.21 -28.72
CA THR A 47 4.68 -2.98 -27.67
C THR A 47 4.47 -1.66 -26.94
N ALA A 48 4.09 -0.58 -27.65
CA ALA A 48 3.84 0.71 -27.02
C ALA A 48 2.60 0.65 -26.13
N TYR A 49 1.56 -0.05 -26.58
CA TYR A 49 0.35 -0.24 -25.80
C TYR A 49 0.58 -1.12 -24.56
N TYR A 50 1.35 -2.20 -24.68
CA TYR A 50 1.73 -3.03 -23.53
C TYR A 50 2.53 -2.23 -22.50
N HIS A 51 3.48 -1.39 -22.92
CA HIS A 51 4.27 -0.57 -22.01
C HIS A 51 3.39 0.40 -21.19
N LEU A 52 2.39 1.03 -21.81
CA LEU A 52 1.42 1.87 -21.11
C LEU A 52 0.60 1.09 -20.07
N ILE A 53 0.23 -0.15 -20.36
CA ILE A 53 -0.49 -1.01 -19.42
C ILE A 53 0.40 -1.41 -18.24
N VAL A 54 1.67 -1.75 -18.49
CA VAL A 54 2.65 -2.03 -17.44
C VAL A 54 2.80 -0.82 -16.52
N GLU A 55 3.08 0.36 -17.07
CA GLU A 55 3.21 1.59 -16.28
C GLU A 55 1.94 1.90 -15.48
N SER A 56 0.77 1.70 -16.07
CA SER A 56 -0.51 1.91 -15.39
C SER A 56 -0.66 0.99 -14.18
N TYR A 57 -0.33 -0.30 -14.30
CA TYR A 57 -0.41 -1.22 -13.17
C TYR A 57 0.64 -0.92 -12.10
N ILE A 58 1.88 -0.61 -12.48
CA ILE A 58 2.94 -0.19 -11.55
C ILE A 58 2.47 1.03 -10.75
N ASN A 59 1.95 2.05 -11.44
CA ASN A 59 1.48 3.27 -10.80
C ASN A 59 0.29 2.99 -9.86
N ASN A 60 -0.62 2.09 -10.22
CA ASN A 60 -1.71 1.69 -9.33
C ASN A 60 -1.21 1.07 -8.02
N PHE A 61 -0.21 0.20 -8.08
CA PHE A 61 0.41 -0.39 -6.88
C PHE A 61 1.16 0.67 -6.06
N LEU A 62 1.91 1.56 -6.72
CA LEU A 62 2.63 2.65 -6.08
C LEU A 62 1.70 3.60 -5.33
N VAL A 63 0.63 4.07 -5.98
CA VAL A 63 -0.38 4.97 -5.39
C VAL A 63 -1.11 4.28 -4.25
N SER A 64 -1.54 3.03 -4.43
CA SER A 64 -2.23 2.27 -3.38
C SER A 64 -1.34 2.04 -2.16
N GLY A 65 -0.08 1.66 -2.37
CA GLY A 65 0.90 1.50 -1.30
C GLY A 65 1.20 2.82 -0.59
N GLY A 66 1.29 3.93 -1.34
CA GLY A 66 1.46 5.27 -0.80
C GLY A 66 0.30 5.71 0.10
N ILE A 67 -0.95 5.45 -0.31
CA ILE A 67 -2.15 5.74 0.49
C ILE A 67 -2.13 4.92 1.78
N LEU A 68 -1.84 3.61 1.70
CA LEU A 68 -1.79 2.73 2.86
C LEU A 68 -0.70 3.14 3.85
N LEU A 69 0.50 3.48 3.35
CA LEU A 69 1.61 3.95 4.16
C LEU A 69 1.28 5.30 4.81
N GLY A 70 0.79 6.27 4.02
CA GLY A 70 0.41 7.59 4.51
C GLY A 70 -0.66 7.51 5.60
N PHE A 71 -1.72 6.73 5.38
CA PHE A 71 -2.76 6.51 6.37
C PHE A 71 -2.23 5.82 7.63
N GLY A 72 -1.42 4.77 7.47
CA GLY A 72 -0.81 4.04 8.58
C GLY A 72 0.07 4.93 9.46
N LEU A 73 0.87 5.81 8.86
CA LEU A 73 1.74 6.76 9.58
C LEU A 73 0.94 7.87 10.29
N ILE A 74 -0.03 8.48 9.60
CA ILE A 74 -0.88 9.54 10.19
C ILE A 74 -1.67 8.96 11.37
N SER A 75 -2.33 7.82 11.17
CA SER A 75 -3.12 7.15 12.21
C SER A 75 -2.26 6.75 13.41
N SER A 76 -1.05 6.23 13.18
CA SER A 76 -0.11 5.89 14.25
C SER A 76 0.33 7.12 15.05
N THR A 77 0.57 8.25 14.38
CA THR A 77 0.94 9.51 15.02
C THR A 77 -0.18 10.04 15.91
N LEU A 78 -1.44 9.97 15.46
CA LEU A 78 -2.61 10.36 16.24
C LEU A 78 -2.82 9.48 17.47
N VAL A 79 -2.67 8.15 17.31
CA VAL A 79 -2.76 7.20 18.42
C VAL A 79 -1.68 7.48 19.46
N TYR A 80 -0.44 7.71 19.01
CA TYR A 80 0.67 8.04 19.90
C TYR A 80 0.42 9.33 20.69
N TYR A 81 -0.01 10.41 20.00
CA TYR A 81 -0.33 11.68 20.63
C TYR A 81 -1.44 11.53 21.69
N LYS A 82 -2.49 10.77 21.39
CA LYS A 82 -3.60 10.51 22.32
C LYS A 82 -3.17 9.70 23.54
N ILE A 83 -2.28 8.71 23.36
CA ILE A 83 -1.71 7.95 24.49
C ILE A 83 -0.85 8.84 25.38
N TYR A 84 -0.04 9.72 24.79
CA TYR A 84 0.83 10.63 25.53
C TYR A 84 0.02 11.70 26.29
N SER A 85 -0.93 12.37 25.62
CA SER A 85 -1.80 13.37 26.25
C SER A 85 -2.70 12.80 27.35
N SER A 86 -3.10 11.52 27.27
CA SER A 86 -3.89 10.87 28.32
C SER A 86 -3.07 10.50 29.57
N LYS A 87 -1.74 10.61 29.54
CA LYS A 87 -0.86 10.36 30.69
C LYS A 87 -0.49 11.64 31.46
N GLY A 88 -0.75 12.82 30.90
CA GLY A 88 -0.54 14.12 31.54
C GLY A 88 -1.78 14.65 32.23
#